data_AF-A0A813KH64-F1
#
_entry.id   AF-A0A813KH64-F1
#
_cell.length_a   1.000
_cell.length_b   1.000
_cell.length_c   1.000
_cell.angle_alpha   90.00
_cell.angle_beta   90.00
_cell.angle_gamma   90.00
#
_symmetry.space_group_name_H-M   'P 1'
#
loop_
_entity.id
_entity.type
_entity.pdbx_description
1 polymer ?
#
loop_
_entity_poly.entity_id
_entity_poly.type
_entity_poly.pdbx_seq_one_letter_code
_entity_poly.pdbx_strand_id
1 'polypeptide(L)'
;ARLIRILRLVRLMKLTRLFRLQRLTTLLEEKLHLSLQMLDMIKVIGKVVFLVHMLSCAMFYVAMPICPDGSLGPCVPRSAADIWSNWVRMAQVDEFDLGTRYLASVHLITTTVMAVGYGDLFPANTLERLFCIVVQLVGAVCFGFILSCITAVLETSNPREVEHKKRMAEIKDWLHGRDLPASLRHR
;
A
#
# COMPACT_ATOMS: atom_id res chain seq x y z
N ALA A 1 20.78 -8.08 22.01
CA ALA A 1 19.63 -7.14 22.04
C ALA A 1 18.91 -6.97 20.68
N ARG A 2 19.62 -6.70 19.56
CA ARG A 2 19.02 -6.56 18.21
C ARG A 2 18.22 -7.79 17.75
N LEU A 3 18.79 -8.99 17.93
CA LEU A 3 18.16 -10.27 17.53
C LEU A 3 16.79 -10.51 18.20
N ILE A 4 16.65 -10.17 19.49
CA ILE A 4 15.42 -10.40 20.27
C ILE A 4 14.28 -9.48 19.78
N ARG A 5 14.59 -8.28 19.30
CA ARG A 5 13.59 -7.33 18.76
C ARG A 5 13.27 -7.64 17.29
N ILE A 6 14.24 -8.09 16.50
CA ILE A 6 14.00 -8.67 15.16
C ILE A 6 13.08 -9.89 15.28
N LEU A 7 13.27 -10.76 16.28
CA LEU A 7 12.36 -11.88 16.57
C LEU A 7 10.93 -11.43 16.91
N ARG A 8 10.72 -10.22 17.48
CA ARG A 8 9.38 -9.66 17.69
C ARG A 8 8.73 -9.17 16.39
N LEU A 9 9.48 -8.55 15.48
CA LEU A 9 9.01 -8.20 14.13
C LEU A 9 8.69 -9.46 13.30
N VAL A 10 9.52 -10.50 13.40
CA VAL A 10 9.24 -11.83 12.83
C VAL A 10 7.99 -12.47 13.45
N ARG A 11 7.70 -12.17 14.72
CA ARG A 11 6.45 -12.59 15.38
C ARG A 11 5.23 -11.88 14.79
N LEU A 12 5.35 -10.62 14.37
CA LEU A 12 4.30 -9.91 13.63
C LEU A 12 4.13 -10.44 12.21
N MET A 13 5.19 -10.95 11.56
CA MET A 13 5.02 -11.71 10.32
C MET A 13 4.17 -12.99 10.52
N LYS A 14 3.99 -13.50 11.75
CA LYS A 14 3.02 -14.59 12.00
C LYS A 14 1.57 -14.14 11.81
N LEU A 15 1.27 -12.83 11.83
CA LEU A 15 -0.05 -12.30 11.45
C LEU A 15 -0.35 -12.54 9.97
N THR A 16 0.63 -12.87 9.14
CA THR A 16 0.35 -13.39 7.78
C THR A 16 -0.50 -14.66 7.80
N ARG A 17 -0.50 -15.41 8.91
CA ARG A 17 -1.42 -16.54 9.10
C ARG A 17 -2.88 -16.10 9.15
N LEU A 18 -3.19 -14.85 9.50
CA LEU A 18 -4.56 -14.32 9.42
C LEU A 18 -5.04 -14.22 7.96
N PHE A 19 -4.14 -14.03 6.98
CA PHE A 19 -4.51 -14.12 5.56
C PHE A 19 -4.92 -15.54 5.13
N ARG A 20 -4.66 -16.57 5.94
CA ARG A 20 -5.16 -17.93 5.73
C ARG A 20 -6.60 -18.13 6.21
N LEU A 21 -7.26 -17.12 6.80
CA LEU A 21 -8.70 -17.18 7.08
C LEU A 21 -9.52 -16.97 5.79
N GLN A 22 -9.26 -17.80 4.78
CA GLN A 22 -10.13 -17.96 3.60
C GLN A 22 -11.56 -18.36 4.03
N ARG A 23 -11.70 -19.01 5.20
CA ARG A 23 -13.00 -19.35 5.79
C ARG A 23 -13.83 -18.13 6.21
N LEU A 24 -13.21 -17.02 6.63
CA LEU A 24 -13.98 -15.82 6.98
C LEU A 24 -14.58 -15.16 5.74
N THR A 25 -13.92 -15.29 4.59
CA THR A 25 -14.36 -14.61 3.36
C THR A 25 -15.59 -15.28 2.79
N THR A 26 -15.68 -16.62 2.87
CA THR A 26 -16.89 -17.38 2.50
C THR A 26 -18.04 -17.13 3.47
N LEU A 27 -17.76 -16.96 4.77
CA LEU A 27 -18.78 -16.63 5.78
C LEU A 27 -19.30 -15.19 5.66
N LEU A 28 -18.43 -14.25 5.28
CA LEU A 28 -18.80 -12.86 5.01
C LEU A 28 -19.60 -12.74 3.70
N GLU A 29 -19.25 -13.52 2.68
CA GLU A 29 -20.02 -13.64 1.44
C GLU A 29 -21.47 -14.06 1.73
N GLU A 30 -21.66 -15.11 2.54
CA GLU A 30 -22.97 -15.65 2.90
C GLU A 30 -23.79 -14.68 3.76
N LYS A 31 -23.14 -13.85 4.61
CA LYS A 31 -23.84 -12.93 5.51
C LYS A 31 -24.04 -11.51 4.98
N LEU A 32 -23.19 -11.02 4.06
CA LEU A 32 -23.19 -9.62 3.62
C LEU A 32 -23.70 -9.40 2.19
N HIS A 33 -24.06 -10.46 1.44
CA HIS A 33 -24.53 -10.36 0.04
C HIS A 33 -23.57 -9.56 -0.88
N LEU A 34 -22.27 -9.55 -0.57
CA LEU A 34 -21.25 -8.86 -1.35
C LEU A 34 -20.78 -9.72 -2.53
N SER A 35 -20.41 -9.11 -3.65
CA SER A 35 -19.79 -9.84 -4.76
C SER A 35 -18.38 -10.33 -4.41
N LEU A 36 -17.96 -11.46 -4.98
CA LEU A 36 -16.63 -12.04 -4.81
C LEU A 36 -15.51 -11.02 -5.12
N GLN A 37 -15.68 -10.21 -6.17
CA GLN A 37 -14.67 -9.20 -6.53
C GLN A 37 -14.55 -8.07 -5.49
N MET A 38 -15.66 -7.63 -4.89
CA MET A 38 -15.62 -6.61 -3.82
C MET A 38 -14.90 -7.14 -2.58
N LEU A 39 -15.14 -8.39 -2.19
CA LEU A 39 -14.41 -9.02 -1.08
C LEU A 39 -12.92 -9.15 -1.36
N ASP A 40 -12.54 -9.50 -2.58
CA ASP A 40 -11.13 -9.56 -2.96
C ASP A 40 -10.48 -8.18 -2.92
N MET A 41 -11.13 -7.14 -3.41
CA MET A 41 -10.65 -5.75 -3.30
C MET A 41 -10.42 -5.35 -1.82
N ILE A 42 -11.36 -5.64 -0.92
CA ILE A 42 -11.21 -5.38 0.52
C ILE A 42 -9.99 -6.12 1.09
N LYS A 43 -9.78 -7.38 0.71
CA LYS A 43 -8.60 -8.16 1.13
C LYS A 43 -7.30 -7.53 0.65
N VAL A 44 -7.27 -7.01 -0.58
CA VAL A 44 -6.09 -6.32 -1.14
C VAL A 44 -5.79 -5.06 -0.34
N ILE A 45 -6.80 -4.22 -0.07
CA ILE A 45 -6.65 -3.00 0.72
C ILE A 45 -6.11 -3.35 2.12
N GLY A 46 -6.67 -4.37 2.79
CA GLY A 46 -6.17 -4.83 4.09
C GLY A 46 -4.71 -5.29 4.06
N LYS A 47 -4.28 -5.98 2.99
CA LYS A 47 -2.87 -6.37 2.79
C LYS A 47 -1.96 -5.15 2.62
N VAL A 48 -2.38 -4.14 1.86
CA VAL A 48 -1.61 -2.91 1.64
C VAL A 48 -1.46 -2.11 2.94
N VAL A 49 -2.53 -1.96 3.73
CA VAL A 49 -2.47 -1.30 5.05
C VAL A 49 -1.49 -2.03 5.98
N PHE A 50 -1.57 -3.37 6.04
CA PHE A 50 -0.65 -4.16 6.85
C PHE A 50 0.81 -4.00 6.38
N LEU A 51 1.04 -3.96 5.06
CA LEU A 51 2.36 -3.75 4.48
C LEU A 51 2.92 -2.37 4.85
N VAL A 52 2.11 -1.30 4.72
CA VAL A 52 2.50 0.05 5.14
C VAL A 52 2.88 0.06 6.62
N HIS A 53 2.08 -0.55 7.50
CA HIS A 53 2.42 -0.67 8.92
C HIS A 53 3.77 -1.38 9.17
N MET A 54 4.02 -2.51 8.48
CA MET A 54 5.30 -3.23 8.59
C MET A 54 6.48 -2.40 8.09
N LEU A 55 6.35 -1.75 6.94
CA LEU A 55 7.40 -0.90 6.35
C LEU A 55 7.67 0.34 7.21
N SER A 56 6.64 0.91 7.84
CA SER A 56 6.76 2.04 8.77
C SER A 56 7.53 1.66 10.03
N CYS A 57 7.20 0.51 10.62
CA CYS A 57 7.93 -0.03 11.76
C CYS A 57 9.39 -0.35 11.38
N ALA A 58 9.63 -0.88 10.18
CA ALA A 58 10.97 -1.17 9.68
C ALA A 58 11.79 0.10 9.44
N MET A 59 11.21 1.15 8.86
CA MET A 59 11.87 2.43 8.63
C MET A 59 12.28 3.11 9.94
N PHE A 60 11.39 3.13 10.93
CA PHE A 60 11.73 3.62 12.26
C PHE A 60 12.84 2.78 12.90
N TYR A 61 12.83 1.46 12.72
CA TYR A 61 13.87 0.58 13.24
C TYR A 61 15.24 0.81 12.59
N VAL A 62 15.27 1.05 11.27
CA VAL A 62 16.50 1.38 10.52
C VAL A 62 17.09 2.70 11.02
N ALA A 63 16.25 3.65 11.39
CA ALA A 63 16.66 4.99 11.82
C ALA A 63 16.99 5.12 13.30
N MET A 64 16.74 4.10 14.13
CA MET A 64 17.07 4.14 15.56
C MET A 64 18.59 4.26 15.75
N PRO A 65 19.09 5.37 16.33
CA PRO A 65 20.51 5.56 16.53
C PRO A 65 21.07 4.53 17.52
N ILE A 66 22.28 4.04 17.23
CA ILE A 66 23.11 3.34 18.23
C ILE A 66 23.78 4.46 19.02
N CYS A 67 23.48 4.55 20.31
CA CYS A 67 24.17 5.50 21.16
C CYS A 67 25.66 5.07 21.29
N PRO A 68 26.62 6.01 21.48
CA PRO A 68 28.05 5.68 21.55
C PRO A 68 28.42 4.67 22.64
N ASP A 69 27.56 4.52 23.66
CA ASP A 69 27.64 3.54 24.74
C ASP A 69 27.06 2.16 24.37
N GLY A 70 26.63 1.96 23.12
CA GLY A 70 25.98 0.75 22.63
C GLY A 70 24.53 0.59 23.06
N SER A 71 23.96 1.55 23.77
CA SER A 71 22.55 1.53 24.18
C SER A 71 21.62 1.88 23.01
N LEU A 72 20.43 1.27 22.98
CA LEU A 72 19.37 1.60 22.01
C LEU A 72 18.28 2.41 22.71
N GLY A 73 18.21 3.71 22.44
CA GLY A 73 17.21 4.63 22.98
C GLY A 73 17.37 6.05 22.43
N PRO A 74 16.49 6.99 22.82
CA PRO A 74 16.70 8.41 22.55
C PRO A 74 17.93 8.89 23.32
N CYS A 75 19.08 8.93 22.66
CA CYS A 75 20.29 9.56 23.18
C CYS A 75 20.28 11.05 22.87
N VAL A 76 20.62 11.86 23.88
CA VAL A 76 20.85 13.31 23.74
C VAL A 76 21.83 13.57 22.58
N PRO A 77 21.50 14.43 21.59
CA PRO A 77 22.41 14.83 20.54
C PRO A 77 23.65 15.48 21.14
N ARG A 78 24.87 15.02 20.79
CA ARG A 78 26.12 15.58 21.34
C ARG A 78 26.82 16.56 20.38
N SER A 79 26.41 16.60 19.11
CA SER A 79 27.03 17.45 18.08
C SER A 79 26.06 17.80 16.94
N ALA A 80 26.37 18.86 16.17
CA ALA A 80 25.63 19.21 14.95
C ALA A 80 25.65 18.09 13.89
N ALA A 81 26.69 17.24 13.88
CA ALA A 81 26.78 16.10 12.98
C ALA A 81 25.76 14.98 13.33
N ASP A 82 25.32 14.89 14.59
CA ASP A 82 24.33 13.90 15.02
C ASP A 82 22.94 14.17 14.45
N ILE A 83 22.62 15.44 14.14
CA ILE A 83 21.32 15.85 13.61
C ILE A 83 21.06 15.21 12.24
N TRP A 84 22.09 15.13 11.40
CA TRP A 84 22.01 14.58 10.03
C TRP A 84 22.27 13.07 9.96
N SER A 85 22.34 12.38 11.09
CA SER A 85 22.66 10.94 11.14
C SER A 85 21.54 10.05 10.64
N ASN A 86 20.28 10.43 10.86
CA ASN A 86 19.09 9.69 10.47
C ASN A 86 17.90 10.65 10.30
N TRP A 87 16.86 10.19 9.60
CA TRP A 87 15.68 11.03 9.35
C TRP A 87 14.95 11.45 10.63
N VAL A 88 14.98 10.64 11.69
CA VAL A 88 14.24 10.90 12.95
C VAL A 88 14.81 12.14 13.65
N ARG A 89 16.14 12.22 13.77
CA ARG A 89 16.84 13.37 14.37
C ARG A 89 16.78 14.60 13.49
N MET A 90 16.91 14.41 12.18
CA MET A 90 16.82 15.50 11.21
C MET A 90 15.45 16.18 11.26
N ALA A 91 14.38 15.40 11.45
CA ALA A 91 13.02 15.90 11.62
C ALA A 91 12.63 16.19 13.08
N GLN A 92 13.58 16.07 14.04
CA GLN A 92 13.39 16.33 15.47
C GLN A 92 12.20 15.58 16.09
N VAL A 93 11.87 14.39 15.57
CA VAL A 93 10.73 13.59 16.06
C VAL A 93 11.09 12.68 17.23
N ASP A 94 12.37 12.61 17.60
CA ASP A 94 12.89 11.81 18.71
C ASP A 94 12.51 12.33 20.09
N GLU A 95 12.10 13.59 20.22
CA GLU A 95 11.65 14.19 21.49
C GLU A 95 10.19 13.86 21.81
N PHE A 96 9.38 13.53 20.81
CA PHE A 96 7.94 13.28 20.97
C PHE A 96 7.63 11.88 21.50
N ASP A 97 6.37 11.62 21.85
CA ASP A 97 5.92 10.31 22.31
C ASP A 97 5.97 9.23 21.21
N LEU A 98 5.78 7.96 21.59
CA LEU A 98 5.83 6.83 20.67
C LEU A 98 4.74 6.91 19.58
N GLY A 99 3.56 7.45 19.89
CA GLY A 99 2.47 7.62 18.94
C GLY A 99 2.83 8.59 17.83
N THR A 100 3.37 9.75 18.20
CA THR A 100 3.84 10.76 17.23
C THR A 100 4.96 10.21 16.35
N ARG A 101 5.94 9.51 16.92
CA ARG A 101 7.02 8.86 16.15
C ARG A 101 6.49 7.82 15.16
N TYR A 102 5.50 7.03 15.58
CA TYR A 102 4.86 6.05 14.72
C TYR A 102 4.08 6.73 13.58
N LEU A 103 3.31 7.78 13.87
CA LEU A 103 2.57 8.54 12.85
C LEU A 103 3.51 9.20 11.83
N ALA A 104 4.62 9.78 12.27
CA ALA A 104 5.64 10.33 11.36
C ALA A 104 6.24 9.24 10.44
N SER A 105 6.51 8.04 10.99
CA SER A 105 7.01 6.90 10.21
C SER A 105 5.98 6.41 9.19
N VAL A 106 4.70 6.34 9.59
CA VAL A 106 3.59 5.98 8.69
C VAL A 106 3.40 7.02 7.61
N HIS A 107 3.49 8.30 7.95
CA HIS A 107 3.42 9.40 6.99
C HIS A 107 4.52 9.28 5.93
N LEU A 108 5.79 9.16 6.34
CA LEU A 108 6.92 8.98 5.42
C LEU A 108 6.75 7.77 4.50
N ILE A 109 6.34 6.62 5.04
CA ILE A 109 6.14 5.42 4.22
C ILE A 109 4.92 5.55 3.32
N THR A 110 3.82 6.12 3.79
CA THR A 110 2.60 6.28 2.99
C THR A 110 2.87 7.22 1.81
N THR A 111 3.51 8.37 2.03
CA THR A 111 3.86 9.30 0.95
C THR A 111 4.83 8.68 -0.05
N THR A 112 5.71 7.78 0.39
CA THR A 112 6.64 7.04 -0.48
C THR A 112 5.92 5.95 -1.29
N VAL A 113 5.11 5.11 -0.64
CA VAL A 113 4.37 4.00 -1.28
C VAL A 113 3.34 4.54 -2.27
N MET A 114 2.68 5.65 -1.94
CA MET A 114 1.71 6.33 -2.80
C MET A 114 2.36 7.25 -3.85
N ALA A 115 3.69 7.34 -3.89
CA ALA A 115 4.44 8.21 -4.79
C ALA A 115 4.04 9.71 -4.73
N VAL A 116 3.57 10.19 -3.57
CA VAL A 116 3.21 11.60 -3.34
C VAL A 116 4.46 12.43 -3.08
N GLY A 117 5.31 11.97 -2.14
CA GLY A 117 6.63 12.54 -1.88
C GLY A 117 6.66 14.05 -1.58
N TYR A 118 5.94 14.52 -0.55
CA TYR A 118 5.94 15.95 -0.16
C TYR A 118 7.33 16.53 0.13
N GLY A 119 8.28 15.69 0.54
CA GLY A 119 9.66 16.11 0.83
C GLY A 119 9.86 16.73 2.22
N ASP A 120 8.84 16.70 3.07
CA ASP A 120 8.88 17.13 4.47
C ASP A 120 9.66 16.15 5.36
N LEU A 121 9.52 14.85 5.10
CA LEU A 121 10.34 13.79 5.69
C LEU A 121 11.08 13.05 4.57
N PHE A 122 12.39 12.82 4.76
CA PHE A 122 13.22 12.15 3.75
C PHE A 122 14.40 11.40 4.39
N PRO A 123 14.92 10.35 3.72
CA PRO A 123 16.05 9.57 4.23
C PRO A 123 17.34 10.40 4.28
N ALA A 124 18.00 10.43 5.44
CA ALA A 124 19.22 11.20 5.64
C ALA A 124 20.46 10.44 5.16
N ASN A 125 20.56 9.15 5.50
CA ASN A 125 21.75 8.32 5.24
C ASN A 125 21.55 7.30 4.09
N THR A 126 22.65 6.70 3.62
CA THR A 126 22.65 5.76 2.49
C THR A 126 21.78 4.52 2.74
N LEU A 127 21.72 4.02 3.97
CA LEU A 127 20.92 2.84 4.32
C LEU A 127 19.42 3.15 4.23
N GLU A 128 19.01 4.29 4.76
CA GLU A 128 17.64 4.79 4.66
C GLU A 128 17.24 5.06 3.20
N ARG A 129 18.14 5.61 2.39
CA ARG A 129 17.91 5.83 0.96
C ARG A 129 17.68 4.51 0.23
N LEU A 130 18.52 3.50 0.47
CA LEU A 130 18.35 2.17 -0.10
C LEU A 130 17.02 1.54 0.32
N PHE A 131 16.64 1.70 1.59
CA PHE A 131 15.35 1.23 2.09
C PHE A 131 14.19 1.92 1.37
N CYS A 132 14.22 3.24 1.22
CA CYS A 132 13.21 4.00 0.48
C CYS A 132 13.09 3.55 -0.98
N ILE A 133 14.20 3.26 -1.68
CA ILE A 133 14.17 2.72 -3.05
C ILE A 133 13.39 1.40 -3.11
N VAL A 134 13.66 0.49 -2.17
CA VAL A 134 12.92 -0.79 -2.09
C VAL A 134 11.43 -0.54 -1.81
N VAL A 135 11.10 0.37 -0.90
CA VAL A 135 9.71 0.74 -0.59
C VAL A 135 8.99 1.31 -1.81
N GLN A 136 9.66 2.15 -2.61
CA GLN A 136 9.09 2.72 -3.84
C GLN A 136 8.76 1.63 -4.86
N LEU A 137 9.66 0.66 -5.08
CA LEU A 137 9.42 -0.47 -5.98
C LEU A 137 8.23 -1.32 -5.52
N VAL A 138 8.16 -1.60 -4.22
CA VAL A 138 7.02 -2.32 -3.62
C VAL A 138 5.73 -1.52 -3.80
N GLY A 139 5.76 -0.20 -3.59
CA GLY A 139 4.61 0.68 -3.80
C GLY A 139 4.09 0.68 -5.23
N ALA A 140 5.00 0.73 -6.22
CA ALA A 140 4.64 0.65 -7.63
C ALA A 140 3.89 -0.66 -7.97
N VAL A 141 4.36 -1.80 -7.45
CA VAL A 141 3.69 -3.10 -7.63
C VAL A 141 2.33 -3.11 -6.94
N CYS A 142 2.23 -2.60 -5.72
CA CYS A 142 0.95 -2.52 -4.99
C CYS A 142 -0.07 -1.64 -5.74
N PHE A 143 0.35 -0.49 -6.25
CA PHE A 143 -0.52 0.41 -7.00
C PHE A 143 -1.06 -0.25 -8.28
N GLY A 144 -0.19 -0.91 -9.06
CA GLY A 144 -0.60 -1.65 -10.26
C GLY A 144 -1.60 -2.77 -9.94
N PHE A 145 -1.39 -3.49 -8.84
CA PHE A 145 -2.32 -4.54 -8.41
C PHE A 145 -3.68 -3.99 -7.96
N ILE A 146 -3.70 -2.89 -7.20
CA ILE A 146 -4.96 -2.22 -6.82
C ILE A 146 -5.72 -1.78 -8.06
N LEU A 147 -5.05 -1.16 -9.02
CA LEU A 147 -5.67 -0.72 -10.27
C LEU A 147 -6.29 -1.90 -11.03
N SER A 148 -5.58 -3.03 -11.13
CA SER A 148 -6.09 -4.25 -11.75
C SER A 148 -7.35 -4.79 -11.04
N CYS A 149 -7.39 -4.77 -9.71
CA CYS A 149 -8.58 -5.17 -8.96
C CYS A 149 -9.77 -4.23 -9.21
N ILE A 150 -9.54 -2.92 -9.30
CA ILE A 150 -10.60 -1.94 -9.60
C ILE A 150 -11.17 -2.20 -11.00
N THR A 151 -10.32 -2.39 -12.00
CA THR A 151 -10.76 -2.72 -13.37
C THR A 151 -11.60 -4.00 -13.38
N ALA A 152 -11.15 -5.04 -12.68
CA ALA A 152 -11.90 -6.30 -12.60
C ALA A 152 -13.28 -6.14 -11.95
N VAL A 153 -13.39 -5.32 -10.89
CA VAL A 153 -14.69 -5.00 -10.26
C VAL A 153 -15.58 -4.22 -11.24
N LEU A 154 -15.05 -3.26 -11.98
CA LEU A 154 -15.83 -2.46 -12.94
C LEU A 154 -16.38 -3.30 -14.09
N GLU A 155 -15.57 -4.19 -14.67
CA GLU A 155 -15.99 -5.10 -15.75
C GLU A 155 -17.13 -6.04 -15.33
N THR A 156 -17.15 -6.41 -14.05
CA THR A 156 -18.06 -7.40 -13.49
C THR A 156 -19.27 -6.80 -12.78
N SER A 157 -19.27 -5.47 -12.58
CA SER A 157 -20.39 -4.75 -11.95
C SER A 157 -21.61 -4.63 -12.87
N ASN A 158 -21.44 -4.61 -14.20
CA ASN A 158 -22.58 -4.56 -15.11
C ASN A 158 -22.45 -5.46 -16.36
N PRO A 159 -22.37 -6.79 -16.18
CA PRO A 159 -22.17 -7.74 -17.28
C PRO A 159 -23.30 -7.68 -18.31
N ARG A 160 -24.54 -7.35 -17.89
CA ARG A 160 -25.69 -7.18 -18.78
C ARG A 160 -25.56 -5.96 -19.69
N GLU A 161 -25.11 -4.84 -19.15
CA GLU A 161 -24.89 -3.63 -19.94
C GLU A 161 -23.72 -3.80 -20.91
N VAL A 162 -22.64 -4.46 -20.48
CA VAL A 162 -21.49 -4.78 -21.33
C VAL A 162 -21.92 -5.68 -22.49
N GLU A 163 -22.66 -6.75 -22.23
CA GLU A 163 -23.18 -7.66 -23.27
C GLU A 163 -24.16 -6.95 -24.21
N HIS A 164 -25.06 -6.10 -23.67
CA HIS A 164 -25.99 -5.33 -24.49
C HIS A 164 -25.26 -4.35 -25.42
N LYS A 165 -24.26 -3.63 -24.92
CA LYS A 165 -23.40 -2.73 -25.72
C LYS A 165 -22.65 -3.50 -26.80
N LYS A 166 -22.13 -4.69 -26.48
CA LYS A 166 -21.44 -5.56 -27.45
C LYS A 166 -22.37 -5.99 -28.58
N ARG A 167 -23.56 -6.52 -28.26
CA ARG A 167 -24.56 -6.91 -29.27
C ARG A 167 -25.00 -5.74 -30.15
N MET A 168 -25.22 -4.58 -29.55
CA MET A 168 -25.59 -3.37 -30.29
C MET A 168 -24.48 -2.93 -31.26
N ALA A 169 -23.21 -3.04 -30.85
CA ALA A 169 -22.07 -2.77 -31.72
C ALA A 169 -22.02 -3.74 -32.91
N GLU A 170 -22.19 -5.04 -32.68
CA GLU A 170 -22.22 -6.05 -33.75
C GLU A 170 -23.34 -5.79 -34.77
N ILE A 171 -24.54 -5.43 -34.31
CA ILE A 171 -25.66 -5.05 -35.19
C ILE A 171 -25.29 -3.81 -36.01
N LYS A 172 -24.72 -2.79 -35.36
CA LYS A 172 -24.34 -1.54 -36.02
C LYS A 172 -23.28 -1.79 -37.10
N ASP A 173 -22.27 -2.61 -36.82
CA ASP A 173 -21.23 -2.97 -37.78
C ASP A 173 -21.81 -3.75 -38.97
N TRP A 174 -22.74 -4.68 -38.71
CA TRP A 174 -23.45 -5.40 -39.77
C TRP A 174 -24.27 -4.46 -40.66
N LEU A 175 -24.97 -3.48 -40.06
CA LEU A 175 -25.76 -2.49 -40.78
C LEU A 175 -24.88 -1.54 -41.63
N HIS A 176 -23.69 -1.18 -41.13
CA HIS A 176 -22.71 -0.38 -41.87
C HIS A 176 -22.09 -1.16 -43.03
N GLY A 177 -21.74 -2.44 -42.83
CA GLY A 177 -21.17 -3.29 -43.89
C GLY A 177 -22.11 -3.55 -45.07
N ARG A 178 -23.41 -3.32 -44.91
CA ARG A 178 -24.43 -3.46 -45.97
C ARG A 178 -24.88 -2.13 -46.60
N ASP A 179 -24.25 -1.01 -46.26
CA ASP A 179 -24.55 0.32 -46.80
C ASP A 179 -26.05 0.71 -46.72
N LEU A 180 -26.72 0.30 -45.63
CA LEU A 180 -28.15 0.56 -45.46
C LEU A 180 -28.41 2.07 -45.27
N PRO A 181 -29.47 2.62 -45.90
CA PRO A 181 -29.84 4.02 -45.73
C PRO A 181 -30.19 4.34 -44.26
N ALA A 182 -29.89 5.56 -43.82
CA ALA A 182 -29.99 5.96 -42.41
C ALA A 182 -31.40 5.77 -41.79
N SER A 183 -32.45 5.84 -42.60
CA SER A 183 -33.84 5.62 -42.19
C SER A 183 -34.12 4.18 -41.73
N LEU A 184 -33.40 3.18 -42.26
CA LEU A 184 -33.51 1.78 -41.85
C LEU A 184 -32.61 1.42 -40.68
N ARG A 185 -31.53 2.20 -40.44
CA ARG A 185 -30.61 1.98 -39.30
C ARG A 185 -31.15 2.49 -37.96
N HIS A 186 -32.14 3.38 -37.98
CA HIS A 186 -32.71 4.01 -36.79
C HIS A 186 -34.06 3.42 -36.33
N ARG A 187 -34.61 2.45 -37.04
CA ARG A 187 -35.78 1.66 -36.62
C ARG A 187 -35.33 0.43 -35.86
#